data_AF-A0A7C4Q885-F1
#
_entry.id   AF-A0A7C4Q885-F1
#
_cell.length_a   1.000
_cell.length_b   1.000
_cell.length_c   1.000
_cell.angle_alpha   90.00
_cell.angle_beta   90.00
_cell.angle_gamma   90.00
#
_symmetry.space_group_name_H-M   'P 1'
#
loop_
_entity.id
_entity.type
_entity.pdbx_description
1 polymer ?
#
loop_
_entity_poly.entity_id
_entity_poly.type
_entity_poly.pdbx_seq_one_letter_code
_entity_poly.pdbx_strand_id
1 'polypeptide(L)'
;MTPDILWMYIEPDSPQSPVLRLDYPEAIQLLHAYWELVPAYSAYASSAAPNARKDSEIARLTGGVIVSSHEREVLHVQKKDEESEIDFLGYCPACGSPMIVKYGKNGAYLGCSKNCRKFKPMTAELATQYAALFDIRCPVCGSEMKGRRGQSGIFLGCSRYPACRGTKSFRDLV
;
A
#
# COMPACT_ATOMS: atom_id res chain seq x y z
N MET A 1 17.01 -10.18 -24.15
CA MET A 1 16.64 -10.82 -22.87
C MET A 1 17.68 -10.41 -21.86
N THR A 2 17.37 -9.45 -20.99
CA THR A 2 18.26 -9.06 -19.88
C THR A 2 18.19 -10.13 -18.81
N PRO A 3 19.31 -10.63 -18.26
CA PRO A 3 19.28 -11.62 -17.19
C PRO A 3 18.63 -11.00 -15.94
N ASP A 4 17.77 -11.77 -15.28
CA ASP A 4 17.19 -11.39 -13.99
C ASP A 4 18.30 -11.43 -12.93
N ILE A 5 18.57 -10.28 -12.29
CA ILE A 5 19.66 -10.12 -11.34
C ILE A 5 19.05 -9.93 -9.94
N LEU A 6 19.50 -10.74 -8.98
CA LEU A 6 19.10 -10.59 -7.58
C LEU A 6 20.16 -9.77 -6.84
N TRP A 7 19.72 -8.67 -6.22
CA TRP A 7 20.54 -7.83 -5.36
C TRP A 7 20.21 -8.14 -3.90
N MET A 8 21.21 -8.56 -3.13
CA MET A 8 21.06 -8.88 -1.71
C MET A 8 21.94 -7.96 -0.88
N TYR A 9 21.31 -7.20 0.03
CA TYR A 9 21.99 -6.37 1.02
C TYR A 9 22.28 -7.24 2.24
N ILE A 10 23.55 -7.30 2.65
CA ILE A 10 23.94 -8.10 3.83
C ILE A 10 23.39 -7.46 5.12
N GLU A 11 23.37 -6.12 5.18
CA GLU A 11 22.74 -5.36 6.27
C GLU A 11 21.81 -4.30 5.67
N PRO A 12 20.47 -4.52 5.70
CA PRO A 12 19.52 -3.64 5.03
C PRO A 12 19.41 -2.26 5.68
N ASP A 13 19.80 -2.13 6.95
CA ASP A 13 19.71 -0.88 7.71
C ASP A 13 20.96 0.01 7.58
N SER A 14 22.03 -0.50 6.95
CA SER A 14 23.27 0.23 6.74
C SER A 14 23.41 0.68 5.28
N PRO A 15 23.46 1.99 4.99
CA PRO A 15 23.61 2.49 3.62
C PRO A 15 25.00 2.24 3.03
N GLN A 16 25.95 1.74 3.82
CA GLN A 16 27.29 1.34 3.37
C GLN A 16 27.46 -0.18 3.26
N SER A 17 26.37 -0.95 3.38
CA SER A 17 26.48 -2.40 3.38
C SER A 17 26.94 -2.94 2.01
N PRO A 18 27.77 -3.99 1.98
CA PRO A 18 28.17 -4.62 0.74
C PRO A 18 26.94 -5.23 0.07
N VAL A 19 26.80 -4.97 -1.23
CA VAL A 19 25.72 -5.53 -2.04
C VAL A 19 26.24 -6.71 -2.83
N LEU A 20 25.66 -7.88 -2.59
CA LEU A 20 25.95 -9.07 -3.39
C LEU A 20 25.04 -9.08 -4.62
N ARG A 21 25.66 -9.23 -5.78
CA ARG A 21 24.98 -9.40 -7.07
C ARG A 21 25.06 -10.86 -7.44
N LEU A 22 23.92 -11.53 -7.55
CA LEU A 22 23.85 -12.92 -7.96
C LEU A 22 23.01 -13.03 -9.24
N ASP A 23 23.54 -13.72 -10.24
CA ASP A 23 22.80 -14.05 -11.45
C ASP A 23 21.83 -15.22 -11.12
N TYR A 24 20.56 -15.09 -11.56
CA TYR A 24 19.45 -15.95 -11.12
C TYR A 24 19.70 -17.48 -11.09
N PRO A 25 20.33 -18.10 -12.11
CA PRO A 25 20.55 -19.54 -12.09
C PRO A 25 21.57 -19.99 -11.02
N GLU A 26 22.53 -19.14 -10.65
CA GLU A 26 23.53 -19.44 -9.62
C GLU A 26 22.98 -19.18 -8.20
N ALA A 27 22.11 -18.16 -8.06
CA ALA A 27 21.47 -17.83 -6.78
C ALA A 27 20.57 -18.97 -6.25
N ILE A 28 19.80 -19.61 -7.13
CA ILE A 28 18.92 -20.74 -6.77
C ILE A 28 19.75 -21.93 -6.31
N GLN A 29 20.86 -22.23 -6.99
CA GLN A 29 21.74 -23.33 -6.60
C GLN A 29 22.39 -23.09 -5.23
N LEU A 30 22.83 -21.85 -4.96
CA LEU A 30 23.40 -21.48 -3.66
C LEU A 30 22.36 -21.56 -2.53
N LEU A 31 21.13 -21.11 -2.76
CA LEU A 31 20.05 -21.18 -1.77
C LEU A 31 19.63 -22.63 -1.48
N HIS A 32 19.54 -23.47 -2.50
CA HIS A 32 19.29 -24.91 -2.32
C HIS A 32 20.43 -25.60 -1.57
N ALA A 33 21.68 -25.34 -1.96
CA ALA A 33 22.84 -25.90 -1.28
C ALA A 33 22.94 -25.45 0.18
N TYR A 34 22.65 -24.18 0.48
CA TYR A 34 22.56 -23.68 1.85
C TYR A 34 21.50 -24.42 2.65
N TRP A 35 20.31 -24.64 2.07
CA TRP A 35 19.22 -25.34 2.74
C TRP A 35 19.55 -26.81 3.02
N GLU A 36 20.30 -27.48 2.13
CA GLU A 36 20.76 -28.86 2.35
C GLU A 36 21.90 -28.94 3.38
N LEU A 37 22.69 -27.88 3.55
CA LEU A 37 23.83 -27.79 4.47
C LEU A 37 23.46 -27.36 5.91
N VAL A 38 22.19 -27.06 6.21
CA VAL A 38 21.73 -26.74 7.57
C VAL A 38 20.96 -27.94 8.19
N PRO A 39 21.65 -29.00 8.64
CA PRO A 39 21.01 -30.13 9.31
C PRO A 39 20.82 -29.83 10.80
N ALA A 40 19.91 -28.94 11.19
CA ALA A 40 19.66 -28.74 12.62
C ALA A 40 18.33 -28.08 13.06
N TYR A 41 17.44 -27.64 12.17
CA TYR A 41 16.25 -26.92 12.67
C TYR A 41 15.12 -27.85 13.18
N SER A 42 15.03 -29.08 12.66
CA SER A 42 13.94 -30.00 13.03
C SER A 42 14.13 -30.70 14.38
N ALA A 43 15.35 -30.78 14.92
CA ALA A 43 15.64 -31.50 16.15
C ALA A 43 15.40 -30.68 17.43
N TYR A 44 15.37 -29.34 17.33
CA TYR A 44 15.22 -28.46 18.50
C TYR A 44 13.76 -28.18 18.89
N ALA A 45 12.80 -28.46 17.99
CA ALA A 45 11.39 -28.12 18.18
C ALA A 45 10.61 -29.12 19.07
N SER A 46 11.15 -30.31 19.32
CA SER A 46 10.40 -31.41 19.94
C SER A 46 10.59 -31.59 21.45
N SER A 47 11.46 -30.81 22.12
CA SER A 47 11.85 -31.10 23.51
C SER A 47 11.73 -29.94 24.51
N ALA A 48 11.02 -28.85 24.22
CA ALA A 48 10.92 -27.73 25.17
C ALA A 48 9.52 -27.11 25.26
N ALA A 49 8.69 -27.65 26.15
CA ALA A 49 7.93 -26.88 27.14
C ALA A 49 7.27 -27.83 28.17
N PRO A 50 7.54 -27.65 29.47
CA PRO A 50 6.46 -27.10 30.29
C PRO A 50 6.94 -26.06 31.33
N ASN A 51 6.19 -24.97 31.42
CA ASN A 51 6.13 -23.99 32.52
C ASN A 51 7.44 -23.33 33.01
N ALA A 52 7.71 -22.10 32.56
CA ALA A 52 8.35 -21.11 33.43
C ALA A 52 8.01 -19.67 33.00
N ARG A 53 7.57 -18.90 33.99
CA ARG A 53 7.29 -17.47 33.95
C ARG A 53 8.58 -16.65 33.78
N LYS A 54 8.40 -15.48 33.14
CA LYS A 54 9.17 -14.23 33.27
C LYS A 54 10.66 -14.32 32.89
N ASP A 55 11.01 -13.82 31.70
CA ASP A 55 11.48 -12.44 31.55
C ASP A 55 11.69 -12.10 30.06
N SER A 56 11.65 -10.79 29.79
CA SER A 56 11.76 -10.13 28.50
C SER A 56 13.03 -10.50 27.72
N GLU A 57 12.87 -11.07 26.52
CA GLU A 57 13.61 -10.69 25.28
C GLU A 57 13.33 -11.63 24.09
N ILE A 58 12.78 -12.84 24.29
CA ILE A 58 12.73 -13.86 23.20
C ILE A 58 11.35 -13.96 22.50
N ALA A 59 10.28 -13.39 23.04
CA ALA A 59 8.95 -13.37 22.39
C ALA A 59 8.83 -12.40 21.18
N ARG A 60 9.93 -11.77 20.75
CA ARG A 60 9.95 -10.79 19.64
C ARG A 60 10.53 -11.32 18.32
N LEU A 61 11.02 -12.55 18.26
CA LEU A 61 11.70 -13.07 17.05
C LEU A 61 11.09 -14.33 16.44
N THR A 62 10.04 -14.89 17.04
CA THR A 62 9.26 -15.97 16.41
C THR A 62 7.81 -15.56 16.35
N GLY A 63 7.50 -14.69 15.38
CA GLY A 63 6.14 -14.54 14.90
C GLY A 63 5.67 -15.91 14.42
N GLY A 64 4.89 -16.59 15.25
CA GLY A 64 4.40 -17.93 14.98
C GLY A 64 3.73 -17.98 13.62
N VAL A 65 4.27 -18.80 12.73
CA VAL A 65 3.57 -19.24 11.53
C VAL A 65 3.22 -20.70 11.76
N ILE A 66 1.96 -20.94 12.11
CA ILE A 66 1.37 -22.27 12.12
C ILE A 66 1.04 -22.59 10.66
N VAL A 67 1.83 -23.44 10.00
CA VAL A 67 1.47 -23.94 8.66
C VAL A 67 0.75 -25.27 8.84
N SER A 68 -0.59 -25.23 8.76
CA SER A 68 -1.44 -26.42 8.68
C SER A 68 -1.76 -26.75 7.23
N SER A 69 -1.53 -28.02 6.89
CA SER A 69 -1.43 -28.67 5.58
C SER A 69 -2.73 -28.77 4.76
N HIS A 70 -3.42 -27.67 4.46
CA HIS A 70 -4.51 -27.69 3.46
C HIS A 70 -4.26 -26.70 2.32
N GLU A 71 -4.54 -27.22 1.12
CA GLU A 71 -4.26 -26.67 -0.20
C GLU A 71 -4.76 -25.23 -0.43
N ARG A 72 -3.94 -24.48 -1.18
CA ARG A 72 -4.31 -23.46 -2.18
C ARG A 72 -5.20 -22.30 -1.69
N GLU A 73 -4.56 -21.20 -1.32
CA GLU A 73 -4.64 -19.90 -2.01
C GLU A 73 -3.77 -18.91 -1.25
N VAL A 74 -2.49 -18.81 -1.61
CA VAL A 74 -1.77 -17.56 -1.33
C VAL A 74 -2.34 -16.56 -2.31
N LEU A 75 -3.38 -15.84 -1.88
CA LEU A 75 -3.75 -14.59 -2.54
C LEU A 75 -2.46 -13.80 -2.64
N HIS A 76 -1.92 -13.70 -3.86
CA HIS A 76 -1.00 -12.64 -4.20
C HIS A 76 -1.75 -11.36 -3.86
N VAL A 77 -1.45 -10.78 -2.70
CA VAL A 77 -1.80 -9.40 -2.39
C VAL A 77 -0.98 -8.57 -3.38
N GLN A 78 -1.57 -8.33 -4.54
CA GLN A 78 -1.04 -7.44 -5.55
C GLN A 78 -0.94 -6.06 -4.87
N LYS A 79 0.25 -5.65 -4.44
CA LYS A 79 0.56 -4.28 -4.00
C LYS A 79 0.44 -3.23 -5.12
N LYS A 80 -0.40 -3.49 -6.13
CA LYS A 80 -0.44 -2.75 -7.38
C LYS A 80 -1.39 -1.54 -7.32
N ASP A 81 -2.34 -1.56 -6.40
CA ASP A 81 -3.43 -0.59 -6.37
C ASP A 81 -3.06 0.66 -5.53
N GLU A 82 -2.50 0.48 -4.33
CA GLU A 82 -2.18 1.59 -3.40
C GLU A 82 -1.08 2.53 -3.91
N GLU A 83 -0.06 2.02 -4.61
CA GLU A 83 1.04 2.86 -5.12
C GLU A 83 0.61 3.78 -6.26
N SER A 84 -0.36 3.35 -7.07
CA SER A 84 -0.89 4.14 -8.20
C SER A 84 -1.74 5.33 -7.74
N GLU A 85 -2.47 5.17 -6.63
CA GLU A 85 -3.30 6.21 -6.03
C GLU A 85 -2.45 7.30 -5.35
N ILE A 86 -1.37 6.88 -4.69
CA ILE A 86 -0.47 7.78 -3.99
C ILE A 86 0.35 8.63 -4.97
N ASP A 87 0.81 8.05 -6.09
CA ASP A 87 1.54 8.80 -7.12
C ASP A 87 0.66 9.90 -7.75
N PHE A 88 -0.62 9.60 -7.98
CA PHE A 88 -1.58 10.56 -8.53
C PHE A 88 -1.84 11.77 -7.60
N LEU A 89 -2.08 11.51 -6.30
CA LEU A 89 -2.31 12.58 -5.32
C LEU A 89 -1.00 13.34 -4.99
N GLY A 90 0.12 12.65 -5.16
CA GLY A 90 1.47 13.13 -4.98
C GLY A 90 1.85 13.32 -3.51
N TYR A 91 3.02 13.91 -3.32
CA TYR A 91 3.63 14.08 -2.02
C TYR A 91 3.52 15.52 -1.50
N CYS A 92 3.52 15.64 -0.17
CA CYS A 92 3.51 16.92 0.52
C CYS A 92 4.84 17.66 0.30
N PRO A 93 4.83 18.92 -0.17
CA PRO A 93 6.06 19.66 -0.46
C PRO A 93 6.87 20.04 0.79
N ALA A 94 6.32 19.87 2.00
CA ALA A 94 7.01 20.21 3.24
C ALA A 94 7.72 19.03 3.90
N CYS A 95 7.23 17.80 3.74
CA CYS A 95 7.76 16.63 4.47
C CYS A 95 7.86 15.36 3.64
N GLY A 96 7.48 15.39 2.36
CA GLY A 96 7.52 14.22 1.47
C GLY A 96 6.51 13.12 1.80
N SER A 97 5.62 13.30 2.80
CA SER A 97 4.58 12.31 3.10
C SER A 97 3.45 12.35 2.06
N PRO A 98 2.76 11.22 1.79
CA PRO A 98 1.69 11.16 0.81
C PRO A 98 0.55 12.11 1.17
N MET A 99 -0.07 12.66 0.13
CA MET A 99 -1.25 13.50 0.26
C MET A 99 -2.52 12.64 0.20
N ILE A 100 -3.50 12.97 1.04
CA ILE A 100 -4.79 12.30 1.12
C ILE A 100 -5.92 13.31 0.95
N VAL A 101 -7.08 12.85 0.49
CA VAL A 101 -8.27 13.71 0.40
C VAL A 101 -8.80 13.98 1.81
N LYS A 102 -8.99 15.26 2.12
CA LYS A 102 -9.60 15.74 3.37
C LYS A 102 -10.72 16.71 3.05
N TYR A 103 -11.55 16.97 4.06
CA TYR A 103 -12.68 17.89 3.94
C TYR A 103 -12.58 19.06 4.92
N GLY A 104 -12.93 20.26 4.46
CA GLY A 104 -12.93 21.48 5.27
C GLY A 104 -14.14 22.37 4.96
N LYS A 105 -14.12 23.61 5.50
CA LYS A 105 -15.20 24.59 5.29
C LYS A 105 -15.39 24.97 3.82
N ASN A 106 -14.32 24.92 3.03
CA ASN A 106 -14.31 25.31 1.61
C ASN A 106 -14.42 24.10 0.65
N GLY A 107 -14.76 22.92 1.17
CA GLY A 107 -14.87 21.67 0.42
C GLY A 107 -13.66 20.76 0.55
N ALA A 108 -13.54 19.83 -0.39
CA ALA A 108 -12.45 18.86 -0.44
C ALA A 108 -11.09 19.52 -0.77
N TYR A 109 -10.02 18.98 -0.20
CA TYR A 109 -8.65 19.39 -0.48
C TYR A 109 -7.68 18.23 -0.30
N LEU A 110 -6.50 18.31 -0.90
CA LEU A 110 -5.42 17.36 -0.66
C LEU A 110 -4.59 17.83 0.54
N GLY A 111 -4.63 17.08 1.62
CA GLY A 111 -3.89 17.36 2.85
C GLY A 111 -2.79 16.34 3.10
N CYS A 112 -1.73 16.74 3.79
CA CYS A 112 -0.69 15.80 4.21
C CYS A 112 -1.28 14.71 5.15
N SER A 113 -0.89 13.45 4.94
CA SER A 113 -1.25 12.34 5.83
C SER A 113 -0.77 12.60 7.28
N LYS A 114 0.45 13.10 7.47
CA LYS A 114 1.02 13.48 8.79
C LYS A 114 0.50 14.80 9.39
N ASN A 115 -0.63 15.32 8.91
CA ASN A 115 -1.23 16.56 9.43
C ASN A 115 -0.32 17.80 9.42
N CYS A 116 0.57 17.92 8.43
CA CYS A 116 1.29 19.18 8.20
C CYS A 116 0.35 20.31 7.75
N ARG A 117 0.78 21.57 7.89
CA ARG A 117 -0.01 22.77 7.53
C ARG A 117 -0.17 22.99 6.01
N LYS A 118 0.64 22.34 5.17
CA LYS A 118 0.58 22.49 3.70
C LYS A 118 -0.51 21.61 3.11
N PHE A 119 -1.24 22.16 2.14
CA PHE A 119 -2.28 21.50 1.39
C PHE A 119 -2.31 22.00 -0.06
N LYS A 120 -2.93 21.21 -0.94
CA LYS A 120 -3.25 21.63 -2.31
C LYS A 120 -4.79 21.66 -2.46
N PRO A 121 -5.36 22.66 -3.14
CA PRO A 121 -6.80 22.71 -3.37
C PRO A 121 -7.23 21.55 -4.27
N MET A 122 -8.40 20.97 -4.00
CA MET A 122 -9.04 20.08 -4.96
C MET A 122 -9.62 20.94 -6.09
N THR A 123 -9.23 20.72 -7.34
CA THR A 123 -9.82 21.38 -8.51
C THR A 123 -10.92 20.49 -9.10
N ALA A 124 -11.78 21.04 -9.97
CA ALA A 124 -12.80 20.25 -10.65
C ALA A 124 -12.19 19.18 -11.59
N GLU A 125 -11.07 19.50 -12.22
CA GLU A 125 -10.29 18.57 -13.06
C GLU A 125 -9.72 17.42 -12.22
N LEU A 126 -9.04 17.76 -11.12
CA LEU A 126 -8.46 16.76 -10.21
C LEU A 126 -9.55 15.88 -9.59
N ALA A 127 -10.70 16.45 -9.24
CA ALA A 127 -11.85 15.69 -8.76
C ALA A 127 -12.44 14.74 -9.84
N THR A 128 -12.42 15.13 -11.12
CA THR A 128 -12.86 14.27 -12.22
C THR A 128 -11.90 13.10 -12.41
N GLN A 129 -10.61 13.37 -12.39
CA GLN A 129 -9.57 12.33 -12.49
C GLN A 129 -9.61 11.39 -11.29
N TYR A 130 -9.79 11.92 -10.08
CA TYR A 130 -10.02 11.12 -8.87
C TYR A 130 -11.23 10.19 -9.04
N ALA A 131 -12.36 10.70 -9.50
CA ALA A 131 -13.54 9.86 -9.73
C ALA A 131 -13.29 8.76 -10.76
N ALA A 132 -12.48 9.00 -11.79
CA ALA A 132 -12.12 7.99 -12.78
C ALA A 132 -11.15 6.95 -12.20
N LEU A 133 -10.14 7.38 -11.43
CA LEU A 133 -9.14 6.51 -10.82
C LEU A 133 -9.78 5.53 -9.83
N PHE A 134 -10.71 6.02 -9.02
CA PHE A 134 -11.41 5.23 -7.99
C PHE A 134 -12.74 4.63 -8.48
N ASP A 135 -12.98 4.61 -9.79
CA ASP A 135 -14.22 4.12 -10.43
C ASP A 135 -15.53 4.60 -9.77
N ILE A 136 -15.58 5.87 -9.37
CA ILE A 136 -16.71 6.44 -8.63
C ILE A 136 -17.87 6.67 -9.58
N ARG A 137 -18.91 5.85 -9.43
CA ARG A 137 -20.14 5.91 -10.22
C ARG A 137 -21.25 6.74 -9.57
N CYS A 138 -22.08 7.31 -10.43
CA CYS A 138 -23.28 8.03 -10.04
C CYS A 138 -24.27 7.09 -9.32
N PRO A 139 -24.75 7.45 -8.13
CA PRO A 139 -25.64 6.57 -7.35
C PRO A 139 -27.04 6.41 -7.96
N VAL A 140 -27.41 7.26 -8.93
CA VAL A 140 -28.75 7.27 -9.53
C VAL A 140 -28.80 6.48 -10.85
N CYS A 141 -27.78 6.60 -11.69
CA CYS A 141 -27.79 6.03 -13.04
C CYS A 141 -26.53 5.23 -13.41
N GLY A 142 -25.58 5.05 -12.48
CA GLY A 142 -24.35 4.29 -12.69
C GLY A 142 -23.34 4.93 -13.66
N SER A 143 -23.64 6.11 -14.22
CA SER A 143 -22.72 6.81 -15.13
C SER A 143 -21.52 7.39 -14.39
N GLU A 144 -20.45 7.70 -15.12
CA GLU A 144 -19.27 8.38 -14.58
C GLU A 144 -19.61 9.69 -13.88
N MET A 145 -18.79 10.03 -12.90
CA MET A 145 -18.88 11.29 -12.19
C MET A 145 -17.79 12.27 -12.64
N LYS A 146 -18.14 13.55 -12.67
CA LYS A 146 -17.22 14.65 -12.98
C LYS A 146 -17.17 15.63 -11.83
N GLY A 147 -15.98 16.16 -11.56
CA GLY A 147 -15.79 17.22 -10.59
C GLY A 147 -16.49 18.51 -11.05
N ARG A 148 -17.19 19.15 -10.12
CA ARG A 148 -17.91 20.41 -10.33
C ARG A 148 -17.72 21.33 -9.13
N ARG A 149 -17.83 22.64 -9.36
CA ARG A 149 -17.75 23.65 -8.32
C ARG A 149 -19.16 24.11 -7.91
N GLY A 150 -19.47 24.00 -6.63
CA GLY A 150 -20.68 24.54 -6.02
C GLY A 150 -20.36 25.56 -4.93
N GLN A 151 -21.39 26.02 -4.22
CA GLN A 151 -21.25 26.99 -3.14
C GLN A 151 -20.43 26.44 -1.97
N SER A 152 -20.59 25.16 -1.64
CA SER A 152 -19.89 24.47 -0.55
C SER A 152 -18.50 23.93 -0.94
N GLY A 153 -18.03 24.21 -2.15
CA GLY A 153 -16.75 23.73 -2.68
C GLY A 153 -16.89 22.75 -3.84
N ILE A 154 -15.84 21.95 -4.07
CA ILE A 154 -15.81 20.94 -5.13
C ILE A 154 -16.60 19.69 -4.71
N PHE A 155 -17.41 19.17 -5.63
CA PHE A 155 -18.20 17.95 -5.47
C PHE A 155 -18.21 17.13 -6.76
N LEU A 156 -18.69 15.90 -6.69
CA LEU A 156 -18.85 15.03 -7.86
C LEU A 156 -20.30 15.09 -8.35
N GLY A 157 -20.48 15.44 -9.62
CA GLY A 157 -21.78 15.45 -10.30
C GLY A 157 -21.82 14.48 -11.47
N CYS A 158 -23.00 13.93 -11.77
CA CYS A 158 -23.17 13.01 -12.88
C CYS A 158 -22.70 13.61 -14.23
N SER A 159 -22.05 12.78 -15.05
CA SER A 159 -21.67 13.15 -16.43
C SER A 159 -22.88 13.43 -17.34
N ARG A 160 -24.01 12.75 -17.10
CA ARG A 160 -25.28 12.91 -17.85
C ARG A 160 -26.15 14.09 -17.42
N TYR A 161 -25.64 15.03 -16.63
CA TYR A 161 -26.38 16.26 -16.32
C TYR A 161 -26.67 17.05 -17.62
N PRO A 162 -27.89 17.60 -17.84
CA PRO A 162 -28.99 17.76 -16.88
C PRO A 162 -29.98 16.58 -16.76
N ALA A 163 -29.86 15.55 -17.61
CA ALA A 163 -30.76 14.39 -17.61
C ALA A 163 -30.68 13.56 -16.32
N CYS A 164 -29.52 13.55 -15.65
CA CYS A 164 -29.36 13.00 -14.31
C CYS A 164 -28.75 14.04 -13.36
N ARG A 165 -29.39 14.23 -12.20
CA ARG A 165 -28.96 15.16 -11.14
C ARG A 165 -28.27 14.47 -9.97
N GLY A 166 -27.81 13.23 -10.14
CA GLY A 166 -27.06 12.51 -9.11
C GLY A 166 -25.76 13.23 -8.74
N THR A 167 -25.52 13.34 -7.43
CA THR A 167 -24.33 13.99 -6.86
C THR A 167 -23.75 13.12 -5.74
N LYS A 168 -22.45 13.30 -5.49
CA LYS A 168 -21.74 12.75 -4.33
C LYS A 168 -20.82 13.82 -3.77
N SER A 169 -20.74 13.88 -2.44
CA SER A 169 -19.76 14.72 -1.77
C SER A 169 -18.50 13.89 -1.48
N PHE A 170 -17.34 14.55 -1.43
CA PHE A 170 -16.11 13.89 -0.98
C PHE A 170 -16.14 13.49 0.49
N ARG A 171 -17.04 14.06 1.30
CA ARG A 171 -17.21 13.65 2.69
C ARG A 171 -17.77 12.23 2.81
N ASP A 172 -18.56 11.80 1.82
CA ASP A 172 -19.17 10.47 1.81
C ASP A 172 -18.25 9.39 1.21
N LEU A 173 -17.04 9.77 0.81
CA LEU A 173 -16.06 8.92 0.12
C LEU A 173 -14.79 8.65 0.94
N VAL A 174 -14.59 9.38 2.04
CA VAL A 174 -13.40 9.31 2.91
C VAL A 174 -13.78 8.74 4.27
#